data_AF-A0AAE0MNU6-F1
#
_entry.id   AF-A0AAE0MNU6-F1
#
_cell.length_a   1.000
_cell.length_b   1.000
_cell.length_c   1.000
_cell.angle_alpha   90.00
_cell.angle_beta   90.00
_cell.angle_gamma   90.00
#
_symmetry.space_group_name_H-M   'P 1'
#
loop_
_entity.id
_entity.type
_entity.pdbx_description
1 polymer ?
#
loop_
_entity_poly.entity_id
_entity_poly.type
_entity_poly.pdbx_seq_one_letter_code
_entity_poly.pdbx_strand_id
1 'polypeptide(L)'
;MSALRITTASAARMLRTNAIPRASVIGPGAQFRAVSSGTPNDSVQSAESARVPEKLAKEDSPMNTPKRNSPDYDVPIDIATSTWTPVPKHIQNGSEEGILPAAVVSGAPMELQARTVRIFLPSKPATQSSNSRVLWRMDWDVLEKGHRWENQLMGWQSSGDYMQGTHLTFRTKEEAIHFAEKQGYEYFVQEPNQRHFTPKAYANNFLYSPGKLKIVRTK
;
A
#
# COMPACT_ATOMS: atom_id res chain seq x y z
N MET A 1 64.30 -2.97 -27.49
CA MET A 1 63.85 -4.21 -26.81
C MET A 1 62.94 -3.77 -25.68
N SER A 2 61.71 -4.21 -25.46
CA SER A 2 60.83 -5.19 -26.10
C SER A 2 59.39 -4.69 -25.84
N ALA A 3 58.52 -4.84 -26.83
CA ALA A 3 57.10 -4.50 -26.74
C ALA A 3 56.32 -5.67 -26.11
N LEU A 4 55.36 -5.39 -25.23
CA LEU A 4 54.34 -6.38 -24.85
C LEU A 4 52.95 -5.73 -24.88
N ARG A 5 52.24 -6.06 -25.95
CA ARG A 5 50.82 -5.82 -26.19
C ARG A 5 50.02 -6.85 -25.38
N ILE A 6 49.00 -6.42 -24.65
CA ILE A 6 48.02 -7.33 -24.05
C ILE A 6 46.83 -7.40 -25.01
N THR A 7 46.63 -8.58 -25.57
CA THR A 7 45.64 -8.94 -26.57
C THR A 7 44.26 -9.13 -25.95
N THR A 8 43.24 -8.57 -26.61
CA THR A 8 41.81 -8.79 -26.36
C THR A 8 41.39 -10.20 -26.77
N ALA A 9 40.66 -10.92 -25.91
CA ALA A 9 39.90 -12.11 -26.30
C ALA A 9 38.42 -11.90 -25.97
N SER A 10 37.62 -11.70 -27.01
CA SER A 10 36.16 -11.68 -27.00
C SER A 10 35.65 -13.12 -27.02
N ALA A 11 34.86 -13.52 -26.02
CA ALA A 11 34.18 -14.81 -26.01
C ALA A 11 32.66 -14.59 -26.11
N ALA A 12 32.15 -14.68 -27.33
CA ALA A 12 30.72 -14.74 -27.60
C ALA A 12 30.16 -16.10 -27.18
N ARG A 13 29.19 -16.12 -26.26
CA ARG A 13 28.40 -17.30 -25.92
C ARG A 13 26.96 -17.08 -26.38
N MET A 14 26.57 -17.81 -27.41
CA MET A 14 25.25 -17.78 -28.05
C MET A 14 24.41 -19.01 -27.67
N LEU A 15 23.11 -18.77 -27.46
CA LEU A 15 21.94 -19.68 -27.45
C LEU A 15 21.77 -20.54 -26.17
N ARG A 16 20.56 -20.76 -25.61
CA ARG A 16 19.24 -21.01 -26.22
C ARG A 16 18.09 -20.53 -25.32
N THR A 17 17.03 -20.02 -25.94
CA THR A 17 15.73 -19.74 -25.31
C THR A 17 14.86 -21.00 -25.33
N ASN A 18 14.41 -21.47 -24.16
CA ASN A 18 13.35 -22.49 -24.09
C ASN A 18 12.00 -21.80 -23.93
N ALA A 19 11.17 -21.86 -24.98
CA ALA A 19 9.78 -21.46 -24.96
C ALA A 19 8.92 -22.61 -24.41
N ILE A 20 8.11 -22.33 -23.39
CA ILE A 20 7.12 -23.26 -22.85
C ILE A 20 5.80 -23.01 -23.60
N PRO A 21 5.14 -24.02 -24.20
CA PRO A 21 3.87 -23.83 -24.88
C PRO A 21 2.72 -23.66 -23.87
N ARG A 22 1.83 -22.70 -24.17
CA ARG A 22 0.53 -22.50 -23.52
C ARG A 22 -0.42 -23.65 -23.88
N ALA A 23 -1.06 -24.26 -22.88
CA ALA A 23 -2.19 -25.15 -23.07
C ALA A 23 -3.49 -24.43 -22.69
N SER A 24 -4.36 -24.23 -23.68
CA SER A 24 -5.76 -23.84 -23.52
C SER A 24 -6.61 -25.11 -23.42
N VAL A 25 -7.38 -25.28 -22.34
CA VAL A 25 -8.41 -26.33 -22.24
C VAL A 25 -9.75 -25.69 -21.91
N ILE A 26 -10.69 -26.03 -22.78
CA ILE A 26 -12.11 -25.65 -22.84
C ILE A 26 -12.88 -26.46 -21.77
N GLY A 27 -13.90 -25.84 -21.16
CA GLY A 27 -14.73 -26.43 -20.11
C GLY A 27 -15.59 -27.62 -20.55
N PRO A 28 -16.33 -28.21 -19.59
CA PRO A 28 -17.78 -27.94 -19.60
C PRO A 28 -18.36 -27.71 -18.21
N GLY A 29 -19.49 -26.99 -18.19
CA GLY A 29 -20.24 -26.64 -17.00
C GLY A 29 -20.90 -27.84 -16.31
N ALA A 30 -21.07 -27.70 -15.00
CA ALA A 30 -22.01 -28.47 -14.21
C ALA A 30 -22.68 -27.52 -13.22
N GLN A 31 -23.95 -27.23 -13.49
CA GLN A 31 -24.85 -26.57 -12.56
C GLN A 31 -25.19 -27.55 -11.44
N PHE A 32 -25.03 -27.14 -10.18
CA PHE A 32 -25.64 -27.85 -9.06
C PHE A 32 -26.82 -27.06 -8.51
N ARG A 33 -27.96 -27.73 -8.63
CA ARG A 33 -29.33 -27.32 -8.31
C ARG A 33 -29.58 -27.50 -6.82
N ALA A 34 -30.10 -26.46 -6.18
CA ALA A 34 -30.65 -26.51 -4.83
C ALA A 34 -31.88 -27.44 -4.80
N VAL A 35 -31.99 -28.26 -3.76
CA VAL A 35 -33.23 -29.00 -3.47
C VAL A 35 -33.53 -28.88 -1.98
N SER A 36 -34.64 -28.19 -1.71
CA SER A 36 -35.31 -28.08 -0.43
C SER A 36 -36.57 -28.96 -0.45
N SER A 37 -36.72 -29.80 0.57
CA SER A 37 -37.98 -30.44 1.01
C SER A 37 -37.69 -30.91 2.45
N GLY A 38 -38.43 -30.59 3.51
CA GLY A 38 -39.86 -30.35 3.61
C GLY A 38 -40.58 -31.53 4.25
N THR A 39 -40.50 -31.66 5.60
CA THR A 39 -41.54 -32.13 6.58
C THR A 39 -41.87 -33.63 6.75
N PRO A 40 -42.58 -34.08 7.82
CA PRO A 40 -42.68 -33.59 9.23
C PRO A 40 -42.71 -34.69 10.35
N ASN A 41 -42.64 -34.20 11.61
CA ASN A 41 -43.30 -34.61 12.88
C ASN A 41 -43.27 -36.05 13.46
N ASP A 42 -42.80 -36.14 14.71
CA ASP A 42 -43.44 -36.69 15.94
C ASP A 42 -42.33 -37.16 16.91
N SER A 43 -42.40 -37.17 18.24
CA SER A 43 -43.17 -36.49 19.28
C SER A 43 -42.49 -36.89 20.62
N VAL A 44 -42.59 -36.03 21.64
CA VAL A 44 -42.65 -36.40 23.09
C VAL A 44 -41.39 -36.89 23.85
N GLN A 45 -40.94 -35.99 24.74
CA GLN A 45 -40.54 -36.14 26.16
C GLN A 45 -39.48 -37.18 26.58
N SER A 46 -38.43 -36.72 27.28
CA SER A 46 -38.23 -36.97 28.73
C SER A 46 -36.96 -36.27 29.23
N ALA A 47 -37.05 -35.76 30.46
CA ALA A 47 -36.07 -34.93 31.14
C ALA A 47 -34.95 -35.75 31.82
N GLU A 48 -33.85 -35.04 32.07
CA GLU A 48 -33.00 -35.10 33.27
C GLU A 48 -32.04 -36.30 33.43
N SER A 49 -30.72 -36.03 33.34
CA SER A 49 -29.75 -36.30 34.43
C SER A 49 -28.30 -36.06 33.98
N ALA A 50 -27.63 -35.17 34.72
CA ALA A 50 -26.20 -35.16 35.08
C ALA A 50 -25.11 -35.41 34.01
N ARG A 51 -24.33 -34.37 33.68
CA ARG A 51 -22.86 -34.38 33.88
C ARG A 51 -22.23 -33.01 33.59
N VAL A 52 -21.61 -32.42 34.61
CA VAL A 52 -20.47 -31.52 34.42
C VAL A 52 -19.30 -32.34 33.87
N PRO A 53 -18.59 -31.84 32.85
CA PRO A 53 -17.15 -31.88 32.97
C PRO A 53 -16.53 -30.51 32.71
N GLU A 54 -15.90 -30.02 33.77
CA GLU A 54 -14.76 -29.12 33.77
C GLU A 54 -13.78 -29.54 32.66
N LYS A 55 -13.56 -28.66 31.68
CA LYS A 55 -12.51 -28.84 30.67
C LYS A 55 -11.64 -27.59 30.63
N LEU A 56 -10.51 -27.76 31.30
CA LEU A 56 -9.19 -27.14 31.15
C LEU A 56 -9.03 -26.14 30.00
N ALA A 57 -8.39 -25.02 30.36
CA ALA A 57 -7.84 -23.99 29.51
C ALA A 57 -7.23 -24.50 28.19
N LYS A 58 -7.57 -23.80 27.11
CA LYS A 58 -6.73 -23.71 25.92
C LYS A 58 -6.60 -22.22 25.58
N GLU A 59 -5.38 -21.74 25.80
CA GLU A 59 -4.87 -20.47 25.27
C GLU A 59 -4.94 -20.47 23.73
N ASP A 60 -4.71 -19.28 23.18
CA ASP A 60 -4.75 -18.87 21.76
C ASP A 60 -6.14 -18.43 21.28
N SER A 61 -6.57 -17.24 21.72
CA SER A 61 -7.61 -16.47 21.01
C SER A 61 -6.97 -15.74 19.83
N PRO A 62 -7.25 -16.11 18.57
CA PRO A 62 -6.88 -15.30 17.43
C PRO A 62 -7.80 -14.08 17.40
N MET A 63 -7.22 -12.87 17.39
CA MET A 63 -7.86 -11.59 17.04
C MET A 63 -9.34 -11.45 17.42
N ASN A 64 -9.62 -10.74 18.51
CA ASN A 64 -10.96 -10.18 18.76
C ASN A 64 -11.24 -9.06 17.73
N THR A 65 -11.51 -9.41 16.48
CA THR A 65 -12.13 -8.46 15.55
C THR A 65 -13.57 -8.28 15.99
N PRO A 66 -14.03 -7.04 16.24
CA PRO A 66 -15.42 -6.82 16.61
C PRO A 66 -16.36 -7.42 15.55
N LYS A 67 -17.46 -8.03 15.98
CA LYS A 67 -18.49 -8.53 15.05
C LYS A 67 -18.96 -7.36 14.19
N ARG A 68 -19.13 -7.61 12.89
CA ARG A 68 -19.48 -6.61 11.86
C ARG A 68 -20.64 -5.65 12.24
N ASN A 69 -21.54 -6.08 13.13
CA ASN A 69 -22.75 -5.33 13.52
C ASN A 69 -22.87 -5.09 15.04
N SER A 70 -21.82 -5.28 15.85
CA SER A 70 -21.86 -4.92 17.28
C SER A 70 -21.15 -3.58 17.49
N PRO A 71 -21.87 -2.46 17.64
CA PRO A 71 -21.24 -1.19 17.99
C PRO A 71 -20.60 -1.30 19.37
N ASP A 72 -19.34 -0.88 19.47
CA ASP A 72 -18.64 -0.76 20.74
C ASP A 72 -18.98 0.61 21.34
N TYR A 73 -19.67 0.60 22.48
CA TYR A 73 -20.16 1.80 23.15
C TYR A 73 -19.16 2.35 24.18
N ASP A 74 -18.12 1.59 24.51
CA ASP A 74 -17.09 1.98 25.47
C ASP A 74 -15.88 2.64 24.80
N VAL A 75 -15.95 2.91 23.48
CA VAL A 75 -14.90 3.59 22.74
C VAL A 75 -14.79 5.04 23.23
N PRO A 76 -13.60 5.51 23.64
CA PRO A 76 -13.41 6.89 24.01
C PRO A 76 -13.74 7.79 22.82
N ILE A 77 -14.81 8.58 22.92
CA ILE A 77 -15.22 9.51 21.87
C ILE A 77 -14.23 10.67 21.89
N ASP A 78 -13.39 10.75 20.86
CA ASP A 78 -12.47 11.87 20.70
C ASP A 78 -13.26 13.10 20.24
N ILE A 79 -13.21 14.18 21.03
CA ILE A 79 -13.98 15.41 20.80
C ILE A 79 -13.53 16.09 19.49
N ALA A 80 -12.32 15.76 19.02
CA ALA A 80 -11.74 16.28 17.79
C ALA A 80 -12.13 15.49 16.52
N THR A 81 -13.12 14.58 16.60
CA THR A 81 -13.57 13.81 15.43
C THR A 81 -14.32 14.70 14.43
N SER A 82 -13.66 15.10 13.35
CA SER A 82 -14.26 15.67 12.15
C SER A 82 -15.36 14.77 11.55
N THR A 83 -16.36 15.39 10.95
CA THR A 83 -17.46 14.68 10.26
C THR A 83 -16.99 13.90 9.01
N TRP A 84 -15.77 14.16 8.54
CA TRP A 84 -15.33 13.76 7.21
C TRP A 84 -14.21 12.71 7.18
N THR A 85 -13.59 12.41 8.32
CA THR A 85 -12.51 11.42 8.36
C THR A 85 -13.09 9.99 8.48
N PRO A 86 -12.53 8.99 7.78
CA PRO A 86 -12.91 7.59 7.96
C PRO A 86 -12.72 7.11 9.40
N VAL A 87 -13.38 5.99 9.74
CA VAL A 87 -13.23 5.34 11.05
C VAL A 87 -11.93 4.51 11.06
N PRO A 88 -11.08 4.63 12.09
CA PRO A 88 -9.87 3.82 12.19
C PRO A 88 -10.20 2.33 12.32
N LYS A 89 -9.45 1.48 11.61
CA LYS A 89 -9.58 0.01 11.73
C LYS A 89 -8.88 -0.53 12.98
N HIS A 90 -7.83 0.16 13.41
CA HIS A 90 -7.00 -0.20 14.56
C HIS A 90 -6.56 1.09 15.25
N ILE A 91 -6.79 1.17 16.57
CA ILE A 91 -6.42 2.33 17.39
C ILE A 91 -5.39 1.85 18.42
N GLN A 92 -4.25 2.54 18.49
CA GLN A 92 -3.25 2.27 19.52
C GLN A 92 -3.72 2.87 20.85
N ASN A 93 -4.22 2.02 21.74
CA ASN A 93 -4.81 2.43 23.03
C ASN A 93 -3.82 2.38 24.20
N GLY A 94 -2.54 2.07 23.95
CA GLY A 94 -1.51 1.95 24.99
C GLY A 94 -1.65 0.71 25.89
N SER A 95 -2.58 -0.19 25.59
CA SER A 95 -2.73 -1.50 26.25
C SER A 95 -1.71 -2.52 25.76
N GLU A 96 -0.93 -2.19 24.74
CA GLU A 96 0.11 -3.05 24.18
C GLU A 96 1.30 -3.13 25.13
N GLU A 97 1.82 -4.35 25.36
CA GLU A 97 2.97 -4.56 26.22
C GLU A 97 4.24 -3.98 25.55
N GLY A 98 4.86 -2.98 26.18
CA GLY A 98 6.11 -2.40 25.69
C GLY A 98 6.25 -0.89 25.93
N ILE A 99 6.96 -0.23 25.01
CA ILE A 99 7.16 1.21 25.02
C ILE A 99 5.86 1.89 24.58
N LEU A 100 5.40 2.89 25.33
CA LEU A 100 4.18 3.61 25.00
C LEU A 100 4.24 4.18 23.56
N PRO A 101 3.25 3.88 22.70
CA PRO A 101 3.23 4.40 21.35
C PRO A 101 3.15 5.92 21.37
N ALA A 102 3.80 6.57 20.38
CA ALA A 102 3.75 8.03 20.30
C ALA A 102 2.34 8.52 20.01
N ALA A 103 1.50 7.70 19.37
CA ALA A 103 0.11 8.00 19.08
C ALA A 103 -0.66 8.46 20.33
N VAL A 104 -0.52 7.72 21.44
CA VAL A 104 -1.21 7.98 22.73
C VAL A 104 -0.71 9.26 23.39
N VAL A 105 0.59 9.57 23.23
CA VAL A 105 1.23 10.72 23.91
C VAL A 105 1.17 12.00 23.07
N SER A 106 1.03 11.89 21.75
CA SER A 106 1.14 13.01 20.80
C SER A 106 0.07 14.09 20.98
N GLY A 107 -1.08 13.75 21.56
CA GLY A 107 -2.25 14.63 21.61
C GLY A 107 -2.89 14.88 20.24
N ALA A 108 -2.47 14.15 19.21
CA ALA A 108 -3.11 14.18 17.91
C ALA A 108 -4.47 13.49 17.96
N PRO A 109 -5.47 13.96 17.19
CA PRO A 109 -6.78 13.32 17.15
C PRO A 109 -6.67 11.89 16.61
N MET A 110 -7.47 10.97 17.16
CA MET A 110 -7.45 9.55 16.77
C MET A 110 -7.76 9.34 15.29
N GLU A 111 -8.46 10.29 14.68
CA GLU A 111 -8.79 10.36 13.27
C GLU A 111 -7.60 10.20 12.33
N LEU A 112 -6.42 10.67 12.74
CA LEU A 112 -5.23 10.52 11.92
C LEU A 112 -4.81 9.07 11.75
N GLN A 113 -5.11 8.22 12.72
CA GLN A 113 -4.85 6.78 12.65
C GLN A 113 -5.77 6.09 11.62
N ALA A 114 -6.93 6.68 11.32
CA ALA A 114 -7.81 6.19 10.27
C ALA A 114 -7.32 6.49 8.85
N ARG A 115 -6.44 7.48 8.72
CA ARG A 115 -5.99 7.95 7.41
C ARG A 115 -4.80 7.15 6.94
N THR A 116 -4.85 6.80 5.67
CA THR A 116 -3.70 6.20 5.00
C THR A 116 -2.68 7.28 4.66
N VAL A 117 -1.41 6.95 4.86
CA VAL A 117 -0.27 7.80 4.59
C VAL A 117 0.52 7.23 3.41
N ARG A 118 0.90 8.08 2.48
CA ARG A 118 1.76 7.74 1.35
C ARG A 118 3.19 8.12 1.66
N ILE A 119 4.07 7.12 1.72
CA ILE A 119 5.53 7.30 1.82
C ILE A 119 6.12 7.12 0.43
N PHE A 120 6.71 8.17 -0.14
CA PHE A 120 7.23 8.14 -1.51
C PHE A 120 8.44 9.05 -1.68
N LEU A 121 9.23 8.77 -2.71
CA LEU A 121 10.22 9.70 -3.20
C LEU A 121 9.59 10.54 -4.33
N PRO A 122 9.52 11.89 -4.20
CA PRO A 122 8.99 12.75 -5.25
C PRO A 122 9.64 12.45 -6.61
N SER A 123 8.81 12.25 -7.63
CA SER A 123 9.31 12.07 -9.00
C SER A 123 9.94 13.36 -9.51
N LYS A 124 10.97 13.22 -10.35
CA LYS A 124 11.59 14.35 -11.01
C LYS A 124 10.55 15.03 -11.93
N PRO A 125 10.33 16.35 -11.84
CA PRO A 125 9.41 17.03 -12.73
C PRO A 125 9.89 16.94 -14.18
N ALA A 126 8.99 16.60 -15.10
CA ALA A 126 9.32 16.48 -16.53
C ALA A 126 9.72 17.82 -17.18
N THR A 127 9.29 18.94 -16.59
CA THR A 127 9.59 20.30 -17.06
C THR A 127 11.02 20.75 -16.78
N GLN A 128 11.71 20.13 -15.81
CA GLN A 128 13.06 20.53 -15.40
C GLN A 128 14.05 19.37 -15.49
N SER A 129 15.26 19.67 -15.95
CA SER A 129 16.33 18.68 -16.09
C SER A 129 17.24 18.57 -14.86
N SER A 130 17.10 19.44 -13.86
CA SER A 130 17.96 19.47 -12.67
C SER A 130 17.85 18.19 -11.84
N ASN A 131 18.98 17.69 -11.34
CA ASN A 131 19.03 16.52 -10.47
C ASN A 131 19.33 16.98 -9.03
N SER A 132 18.29 17.48 -8.35
CA SER A 132 18.40 17.86 -6.93
C SER A 132 18.32 16.64 -6.03
N ARG A 133 18.85 16.77 -4.80
CA ARG A 133 18.64 15.76 -3.75
C ARG A 133 17.17 15.74 -3.39
N VAL A 134 16.50 14.65 -3.73
CA VAL A 134 15.11 14.41 -3.34
C VAL A 134 15.13 13.64 -2.03
N LEU A 135 14.40 14.15 -1.03
CA LEU A 135 14.20 13.48 0.25
C LEU A 135 12.92 12.65 0.22
N TRP A 136 12.87 11.60 1.04
CA TRP A 136 11.64 10.82 1.21
C TRP A 136 10.57 11.71 1.81
N ARG A 137 9.36 11.62 1.28
CA ARG A 137 8.23 12.43 1.70
C ARG A 137 7.09 11.55 2.16
N MET A 138 6.44 12.00 3.21
CA MET A 138 5.27 11.38 3.78
C MET A 138 4.11 12.37 3.72
N ASP A 139 3.06 11.99 2.99
CA ASP A 139 1.86 12.78 2.79
C ASP A 139 0.63 11.98 3.22
N TRP A 140 -0.37 12.65 3.78
CA TRP A 140 -1.67 12.03 4.05
C TRP A 140 -2.49 11.88 2.79
N ASP A 141 -3.28 10.81 2.73
CA ASP A 141 -4.24 10.61 1.66
C ASP A 141 -5.38 11.62 1.74
N VAL A 142 -6.03 11.74 0.60
CA VAL A 142 -7.09 12.68 0.33
C VAL A 142 -8.44 12.05 0.78
N LEU A 143 -8.93 12.39 2.00
CA LEU A 143 -10.38 12.48 2.36
C LEU A 143 -11.42 12.76 1.23
N GLU A 144 -12.20 11.76 0.86
CA GLU A 144 -13.28 11.91 -0.13
C GLU A 144 -14.24 13.10 0.10
N LYS A 145 -14.51 13.44 1.36
CA LYS A 145 -15.32 14.60 1.77
C LYS A 145 -14.46 15.59 2.54
N GLY A 146 -14.65 16.88 2.29
CA GLY A 146 -14.03 17.93 3.11
C GLY A 146 -12.64 18.42 2.68
N HIS A 147 -12.11 18.00 1.52
CA HIS A 147 -10.85 18.58 1.04
C HIS A 147 -10.93 19.99 0.50
N ARG A 148 -11.77 20.15 -0.51
CA ARG A 148 -11.81 21.33 -1.35
C ARG A 148 -13.26 21.51 -1.72
N TRP A 149 -13.83 22.62 -1.30
CA TRP A 149 -15.11 23.09 -1.78
C TRP A 149 -15.00 24.58 -2.09
N GLU A 150 -15.87 25.06 -2.97
CA GLU A 150 -15.91 26.47 -3.32
C GLU A 150 -16.62 27.27 -2.22
N ASN A 151 -15.99 28.35 -1.78
CA ASN A 151 -16.62 29.32 -0.88
C ASN A 151 -17.69 30.12 -1.64
N GLN A 152 -18.95 30.02 -1.21
CA GLN A 152 -20.09 30.67 -1.86
C GLN A 152 -19.95 32.20 -2.02
N LEU A 153 -19.18 32.86 -1.14
CA LEU A 153 -19.02 34.31 -1.19
C LEU A 153 -17.96 34.77 -2.21
N MET A 154 -16.76 34.19 -2.16
CA MET A 154 -15.58 34.67 -2.90
C MET A 154 -15.07 33.70 -3.98
N GLY A 155 -15.58 32.47 -4.04
CA GLY A 155 -15.10 31.44 -4.96
C GLY A 155 -13.76 30.80 -4.58
N TRP A 156 -13.24 31.08 -3.38
CA TRP A 156 -11.98 30.47 -2.92
C TRP A 156 -12.13 28.98 -2.59
N GLN A 157 -11.04 28.24 -2.72
CA GLN A 157 -10.99 26.83 -2.32
C GLN A 157 -10.86 26.72 -0.80
N SER A 158 -11.99 26.47 -0.14
CA SER A 158 -12.05 26.17 1.30
C SER A 158 -11.78 24.69 1.56
N SER A 159 -11.30 24.38 2.76
CA SER A 159 -10.99 23.01 3.20
C SER A 159 -11.33 22.83 4.67
N GLY A 160 -11.69 21.61 5.05
CA GLY A 160 -11.86 21.16 6.44
C GLY A 160 -10.78 20.17 6.86
N ASP A 161 -9.83 19.88 5.97
CA ASP A 161 -8.73 18.98 6.24
C ASP A 161 -7.56 19.74 6.87
N TYR A 162 -7.20 19.39 8.10
CA TYR A 162 -6.08 20.00 8.82
C TYR A 162 -4.69 19.50 8.36
N MET A 163 -4.60 18.35 7.67
CA MET A 163 -3.32 17.78 7.21
C MET A 163 -3.01 18.08 5.74
N GLN A 164 -3.93 18.69 4.98
CA GLN A 164 -3.77 18.89 3.54
C GLN A 164 -2.50 19.69 3.14
N GLY A 165 -1.99 20.53 4.04
CA GLY A 165 -0.81 21.38 3.82
C GLY A 165 0.44 20.88 4.53
N THR A 166 0.34 19.78 5.29
CA THR A 166 1.45 19.23 6.07
C THR A 166 2.13 18.11 5.29
N HIS A 167 3.47 18.14 5.27
CA HIS A 167 4.28 17.14 4.60
C HIS A 167 5.54 16.92 5.44
N LEU A 168 5.89 15.66 5.71
CA LEU A 168 7.11 15.34 6.45
C LEU A 168 8.19 14.86 5.49
N THR A 169 9.44 15.28 5.76
CA THR A 169 10.60 14.91 4.96
C THR A 169 11.57 14.08 5.78
N PHE A 170 12.00 12.95 5.21
CA PHE A 170 12.90 11.97 5.84
C PHE A 170 14.13 11.72 4.97
N ARG A 171 15.20 11.23 5.60
CA ARG A 171 16.43 10.90 4.88
C ARG A 171 16.36 9.52 4.24
N THR A 172 15.72 8.58 4.93
CA THR A 172 15.62 7.17 4.53
C THR A 172 14.16 6.71 4.50
N LYS A 173 13.89 5.61 3.79
CA LYS A 173 12.56 4.99 3.73
C LYS A 173 12.19 4.41 5.09
N GLU A 174 13.15 3.79 5.74
CA GLU A 174 13.00 3.07 7.00
C GLU A 174 12.65 4.04 8.13
N GLU A 175 13.25 5.24 8.15
CA GLU A 175 12.91 6.29 9.11
C GLU A 175 11.47 6.77 8.95
N ALA A 176 10.99 6.92 7.71
CA ALA A 176 9.60 7.29 7.44
C ALA A 176 8.62 6.19 7.88
N ILE A 177 8.94 4.93 7.61
CA ILE A 177 8.13 3.77 8.03
C ILE A 177 8.06 3.70 9.56
N HIS A 178 9.22 3.76 10.22
CA HIS A 178 9.29 3.73 11.68
C HIS A 178 8.52 4.88 12.32
N PHE A 179 8.53 6.07 11.71
CA PHE A 179 7.71 7.19 12.18
C PHE A 179 6.21 6.89 12.06
N ALA A 180 5.76 6.37 10.91
CA ALA A 180 4.36 6.02 10.69
C ALA A 180 3.88 4.93 11.66
N GLU A 181 4.68 3.88 11.88
CA GLU A 181 4.38 2.79 12.81
C GLU A 181 4.28 3.27 14.26
N LYS A 182 5.19 4.16 14.69
CA LYS A 182 5.18 4.74 16.03
C LYS A 182 3.95 5.59 16.33
N GLN A 183 3.36 6.20 15.30
CA GLN A 183 2.14 7.01 15.38
C GLN A 183 0.87 6.20 15.09
N GLY A 184 0.99 4.94 14.69
CA GLY A 184 -0.15 4.09 14.35
C GLY A 184 -0.85 4.46 13.04
N TYR A 185 -0.14 5.09 12.08
CA TYR A 185 -0.71 5.43 10.78
C TYR A 185 -0.69 4.23 9.82
N GLU A 186 -1.82 3.95 9.15
CA GLU A 186 -1.84 3.02 8.01
C GLU A 186 -0.98 3.63 6.89
N TYR A 187 -0.01 2.89 6.35
CA TYR A 187 0.90 3.46 5.35
C TYR A 187 1.00 2.60 4.08
N PHE A 188 1.24 3.27 2.97
CA PHE A 188 1.57 2.68 1.68
C PHE A 188 2.90 3.23 1.19
N VAL A 189 3.85 2.33 0.90
CA VAL A 189 5.16 2.73 0.36
C VAL A 189 5.17 2.63 -1.15
N GLN A 190 5.41 3.77 -1.80
CA GLN A 190 5.62 3.84 -3.24
C GLN A 190 7.12 3.83 -3.54
N GLU A 191 7.59 2.78 -4.19
CA GLU A 191 9.00 2.69 -4.58
C GLU A 191 9.34 3.68 -5.70
N PRO A 192 10.53 4.32 -5.65
CA PRO A 192 10.94 5.28 -6.66
C PRO A 192 11.17 4.60 -8.01
N ASN A 193 10.55 5.14 -9.05
CA ASN A 193 10.86 4.74 -10.43
C ASN A 193 12.17 5.41 -10.89
N GLN A 194 13.27 4.67 -10.81
CA GLN A 194 14.58 5.16 -11.23
C GLN A 194 14.77 5.04 -12.74
N ARG A 195 15.40 6.06 -13.34
CA ARG A 195 15.69 6.03 -14.77
C ARG A 195 16.77 4.99 -15.06
N HIS A 196 16.47 4.07 -15.98
CA HIS A 196 17.48 3.15 -16.51
C HIS A 196 18.61 3.92 -17.20
N PHE A 197 19.87 3.62 -16.84
CA PHE A 197 21.04 4.20 -17.48
C PHE A 197 21.38 3.43 -18.76
N THR A 198 21.22 4.06 -19.91
CA THR A 198 21.57 3.49 -21.22
C THR A 198 22.81 4.20 -21.76
N PRO A 199 23.85 3.48 -22.21
CA PRO A 199 25.02 4.09 -22.83
C PRO A 199 24.61 4.83 -24.10
N LYS A 200 24.94 6.12 -24.20
CA LYS A 200 24.66 6.96 -25.35
C LYS A 200 25.98 7.36 -26.02
N ALA A 201 26.23 6.86 -27.22
CA ALA A 201 27.37 7.25 -28.04
C ALA A 201 26.92 8.13 -29.21
N TYR A 202 27.53 9.31 -29.37
CA TYR A 202 27.18 10.24 -30.45
C TYR A 202 27.44 9.65 -31.86
N ALA A 203 28.46 8.79 -31.99
CA ALA A 203 28.77 8.07 -33.21
C ALA A 203 27.60 7.21 -33.73
N ASN A 204 26.72 6.75 -32.84
CA ASN A 204 25.54 5.95 -33.21
C ASN A 204 24.57 6.72 -34.14
N ASN A 205 24.68 8.05 -34.18
CA ASN A 205 23.88 8.88 -35.08
C ASN A 205 24.25 8.68 -36.56
N PHE A 206 25.46 8.18 -36.87
CA PHE A 206 26.03 8.10 -38.21
C PHE A 206 26.41 6.68 -38.65
N LEU A 207 25.81 5.65 -38.04
CA LEU A 207 26.09 4.27 -38.43
C LEU A 207 25.64 3.99 -39.86
N TYR A 208 26.49 3.30 -40.61
CA TYR A 208 26.16 2.82 -41.94
C TYR A 208 25.03 1.78 -41.87
N SER A 209 24.01 1.94 -42.73
CA SER A 209 22.95 0.97 -42.93
C SER A 209 23.04 0.44 -44.35
N PRO A 210 23.24 -0.88 -44.56
CA PRO A 210 23.36 -1.46 -45.89
C PRO A 210 22.03 -1.47 -46.66
N GLY A 211 20.89 -1.41 -45.95
CA GLY A 211 19.56 -1.39 -46.55
C GLY A 211 18.93 0.01 -46.59
N LYS A 212 17.68 0.07 -47.07
CA LYS A 212 16.89 1.30 -47.07
C LYS A 212 16.79 1.88 -45.65
N LEU A 213 17.12 3.16 -45.51
CA LEU A 213 17.09 3.86 -44.24
C LEU A 213 15.68 3.87 -43.64
N LYS A 214 15.57 3.53 -42.35
CA LYS A 214 14.29 3.55 -41.61
C LYS A 214 13.80 4.98 -41.35
N ILE A 215 14.71 5.87 -40.98
CA ILE A 215 14.46 7.27 -40.65
C ILE A 215 15.68 8.08 -41.09
N VAL A 216 15.45 9.25 -41.70
CA VAL A 216 16.50 10.24 -41.94
C VAL A 216 16.67 11.05 -40.65
N ARG A 217 17.83 10.93 -40.01
CA ARG A 217 18.10 11.61 -38.73
C ARG A 217 18.45 13.09 -38.96
N THR A 218 17.72 13.98 -38.30
CA THR A 218 18.07 15.40 -38.16
C THR A 218 18.79 15.64 -36.83
N LYS A 219 19.39 16.82 -36.68
CA LYS A 219 20.03 17.26 -35.42
C LYS A 219 19.05 17.97 -34.52
#